data_AF-A0A952QRY1-F1
#
_entry.id   AF-A0A952QRY1-F1
#
_cell.length_a   1.000
_cell.length_b   1.000
_cell.length_c   1.000
_cell.angle_alpha   90.00
_cell.angle_beta   90.00
_cell.angle_gamma   90.00
#
_symmetry.space_group_name_H-M   'P 1'
#
loop_
_entity.id
_entity.type
_entity.pdbx_description
1 polymer ?
#
loop_
_entity_poly.entity_id
_entity_poly.type
_entity_poly.pdbx_seq_one_letter_code
_entity_poly.pdbx_strand_id
1 'polypeptide(L)' 'MKTQMMQFRVNEEEKKLIEKCAKDAGMEVADYIRVSLLMEMVMRGEVQAIKIIGQRIGMKAMDALSRRLKESPAS' A
#
# COMPACT_ATOMS: atom_id res chain seq x y z
N MET A 1 -6.20 0.68 14.77
CA MET A 1 -7.21 0.83 13.70
C MET A 1 -7.73 -0.56 13.36
N LYS A 2 -9.04 -0.83 13.41
CA LYS A 2 -9.56 -2.16 13.05
C LYS A 2 -9.49 -2.33 11.53
N THR A 3 -8.79 -3.36 11.06
CA THR A 3 -8.75 -3.71 9.64
C THR A 3 -10.00 -4.48 9.24
N GLN A 4 -10.48 -4.27 8.02
CA GLN A 4 -11.59 -5.03 7.43
C GLN A 4 -11.13 -5.75 6.17
N MET A 5 -11.72 -6.90 5.88
CA MET A 5 -11.40 -7.71 4.71
C MET A 5 -12.29 -7.29 3.54
N MET A 6 -11.69 -7.08 2.37
CA MET A 6 -12.40 -6.91 1.11
C MET A 6 -12.08 -8.11 0.22
N GLN A 7 -13.12 -8.75 -0.32
CA GLN A 7 -12.99 -9.86 -1.26
C GLN A 7 -13.50 -9.42 -2.63
N PHE A 8 -12.78 -9.78 -3.68
CA PHE A 8 -13.14 -9.52 -5.07
C PHE A 8 -12.91 -10.80 -5.88
N ARG A 9 -13.75 -11.00 -6.89
CA ARG A 9 -13.57 -12.08 -7.85
C ARG A 9 -12.75 -11.55 -9.01
N VAL A 10 -11.81 -12.36 -9.46
CA VAL A 10 -11.02 -12.14 -10.68
C VAL A 10 -10.98 -13.44 -11.47
N ASN A 11 -10.90 -13.32 -12.78
CA ASN A 11 -10.62 -14.45 -13.65
C ASN A 11 -9.09 -14.76 -13.67
N GLU A 12 -8.70 -15.83 -14.36
CA GLU A 12 -7.29 -16.25 -14.40
C GLU A 12 -6.36 -15.24 -15.09
N GLU A 13 -6.84 -14.56 -16.13
CA GLU A 13 -6.05 -13.58 -16.88
C GLU A 13 -5.77 -12.34 -16.03
N GLU A 14 -6.81 -11.80 -15.41
CA GLU A 14 -6.74 -10.69 -14.45
C GLU A 14 -5.78 -11.04 -13.31
N LYS A 15 -5.92 -12.24 -12.72
CA LYS A 15 -5.07 -12.70 -11.63
C LYS A 15 -3.59 -12.72 -12.05
N LYS A 16 -3.26 -13.35 -13.18
CA LYS A 16 -1.88 -13.45 -13.67
C LYS A 16 -1.27 -12.07 -13.94
N LEU A 17 -2.04 -11.17 -14.53
CA LEU A 17 -1.58 -9.81 -14.82
C LEU A 17 -1.32 -9.03 -13.54
N ILE A 18 -2.25 -9.09 -12.58
CA ILE A 18 -2.12 -8.41 -11.28
C ILE A 18 -0.89 -8.94 -10.52
N GLU A 19 -0.72 -10.27 -10.45
CA GLU A 19 0.41 -10.91 -9.77
C GLU A 19 1.76 -10.50 -10.39
N LYS A 20 1.83 -10.45 -11.73
CA LYS A 20 3.00 -9.98 -12.46
C LYS A 20 3.31 -8.52 -12.11
N CYS A 21 2.34 -7.62 -12.23
CA CYS A 21 2.57 -6.19 -11.97
C CYS A 21 2.92 -5.91 -10.50
N ALA A 22 2.31 -6.63 -9.55
CA ALA A 22 2.65 -6.54 -8.14
C ALA A 22 4.11 -6.96 -7.90
N LYS A 23 4.55 -8.06 -8.53
CA LYS A 23 5.94 -8.53 -8.48
C LYS A 23 6.91 -7.52 -9.08
N ASP A 24 6.60 -6.97 -10.26
CA ASP A 24 7.42 -5.96 -10.93
C ASP A 24 7.55 -4.68 -10.09
N ALA A 25 6.51 -4.34 -9.32
CA ALA A 25 6.52 -3.24 -8.36
C ALA A 25 7.20 -3.58 -7.01
N GLY A 26 7.60 -4.83 -6.78
CA GLY A 26 8.16 -5.29 -5.50
C GLY A 26 7.16 -5.26 -4.34
N MET A 27 5.87 -5.46 -4.63
CA MET A 27 4.77 -5.34 -3.66
C MET A 27 4.01 -6.66 -3.52
N GLU A 28 3.41 -6.89 -2.36
CA GLU A 28 2.38 -7.92 -2.23
C GLU A 28 1.15 -7.54 -3.07
N VAL A 29 0.46 -8.54 -3.62
CA VAL A 29 -0.72 -8.35 -4.47
C VAL A 29 -1.78 -7.47 -3.80
N ALA A 30 -2.09 -7.72 -2.52
CA ALA A 30 -3.07 -6.94 -1.78
C ALA A 30 -2.64 -5.47 -1.59
N ASP A 31 -1.33 -5.21 -1.46
CA ASP A 31 -0.80 -3.86 -1.36
C ASP A 31 -0.87 -3.13 -2.69
N TYR A 32 -0.48 -3.81 -3.77
CA TYR A 32 -0.54 -3.29 -5.13
C TYR A 32 -1.97 -2.89 -5.53
N ILE A 33 -2.95 -3.76 -5.29
CA ILE A 33 -4.36 -3.49 -5.59
C ILE A 33 -4.86 -2.29 -4.78
N ARG A 34 -4.60 -2.25 -3.47
CA ARG A 34 -5.06 -1.13 -2.62
C ARG A 34 -4.47 0.20 -3.03
N VAL A 35 -3.18 0.24 -3.36
CA VAL A 35 -2.53 1.48 -3.85
C VAL A 35 -3.10 1.88 -5.20
N SER A 36 -3.28 0.92 -6.12
CA SER A 36 -3.84 1.20 -7.45
C SER A 36 -5.25 1.80 -7.36
N LEU A 37 -6.12 1.23 -6.51
CA LEU A 37 -7.47 1.75 -6.27
C LEU A 37 -7.46 3.15 -5.64
N LEU A 38 -6.61 3.39 -4.65
CA LEU A 38 -6.51 4.72 -4.02
C LEU A 38 -5.93 5.76 -4.99
N MET A 39 -4.96 5.39 -5.82
CA MET A 39 -4.39 6.28 -6.84
C MET A 39 -5.41 6.66 -7.90
N GLU A 40 -6.28 5.73 -8.30
CA GLU A 40 -7.39 6.00 -9.20
C GLU A 40 -8.35 7.06 -8.61
N MET A 41 -8.69 6.93 -7.33
CA MET A 41 -9.50 7.93 -6.62
C MET A 41 -8.81 9.29 -6.54
N VAL A 42 -7.48 9.32 -6.33
CA VAL A 42 -6.68 10.56 -6.37
C VAL A 42 -6.75 11.20 -7.75
N MET A 43 -6.63 10.43 -8.82
CA MET A 43 -6.73 10.95 -10.20
C MET A 43 -8.11 11.55 -10.49
N ARG A 44 -9.16 11.09 -9.83
CA ARG A 44 -10.51 11.69 -9.87
C ARG A 44 -10.67 12.91 -8.98
N GLY A 45 -9.67 13.28 -8.17
CA GLY A 45 -9.71 14.41 -7.26
C GLY A 45 -10.29 14.12 -5.87
N GLU A 46 -10.42 12.85 -5.47
CA GLU A 46 -10.93 12.49 -4.15
C GLU A 46 -9.90 12.82 -3.05
N VAL A 47 -10.15 13.90 -2.31
CA VAL A 47 -9.24 14.42 -1.29
C VAL A 47 -9.05 13.44 -0.12
N GLN A 48 -10.05 12.62 0.20
CA GLN A 48 -9.88 11.60 1.24
C GLN A 48 -8.83 10.55 0.85
N ALA A 49 -8.75 10.18 -0.42
CA ALA A 49 -7.74 9.24 -0.91
C ALA A 49 -6.32 9.80 -0.73
N ILE A 50 -6.13 11.09 -1.02
CA ILE A 50 -4.84 11.80 -0.80
C ILE A 50 -4.44 11.74 0.68
N LYS A 51 -5.38 12.02 1.58
CA LYS A 51 -5.14 11.96 3.04
C LYS A 51 -4.73 10.56 3.49
N ILE A 52 -5.43 9.53 3.01
CA ILE A 52 -5.14 8.12 3.35
C ILE A 52 -3.74 7.71 2.87
N ILE A 53 -3.38 8.04 1.63
CA ILE A 53 -2.04 7.73 1.08
C ILE A 53 -0.97 8.47 1.88
N GLY A 54 -1.15 9.78 2.14
CA GLY A 54 -0.20 10.58 2.91
C GLY A 54 0.04 10.03 4.31
N GLN A 55 -1.01 9.64 5.02
CA GLN A 55 -0.89 8.99 6.34
C GLN A 55 -0.14 7.66 6.26
N ARG A 56 -0.39 6.84 5.23
CA ARG A 56 0.29 5.55 5.05
C ARG A 56 1.79 5.72 4.79
N ILE A 57 2.17 6.68 3.95
CA ILE A 57 3.58 7.01 3.69
C ILE A 57 4.24 7.53 4.98
N GLY A 58 3.57 8.43 5.70
CA GLY A 58 4.05 8.96 6.98
C GLY A 58 4.30 7.86 8.01
N MET A 59 3.39 6.91 8.15
CA MET A 59 3.58 5.75 9.06
C MET A 59 4.77 4.89 8.66
N LYS A 60 4.93 4.57 7.36
CA LYS A 60 6.10 3.80 6.89
C LYS A 60 7.43 4.51 7.17
N ALA A 61 7.47 5.83 7.00
CA ALA A 61 8.65 6.62 7.33
C ALA A 61 8.97 6.61 8.83
N MET A 62 7.95 6.75 9.69
CA MET A 62 8.11 6.66 11.14
C MET A 62 8.54 5.27 11.60
N ASP A 63 8.00 4.21 11.02
CA ASP A 63 8.40 2.83 11.31
C ASP A 63 9.88 2.59 10.94
N ALA A 64 10.32 3.09 9.79
CA ALA A 64 11.72 2.99 9.36
C ALA A 64 12.65 3.75 10.31
N LEU A 65 12.27 4.94 10.75
CA LEU A 65 13.01 5.71 11.76
C LEU A 65 13.07 4.97 13.10
N SER A 66 11.94 4.42 13.58
CA SER A 66 11.88 3.67 14.83
C SER A 66 12.79 2.44 14.81
N ARG A 67 12.85 1.71 13.69
CA ARG A 67 13.78 0.57 13.53
C ARG A 67 15.24 1.02 13.62
N ARG A 68 15.61 2.08 12.89
CA ARG A 68 16.98 2.65 12.95
C ARG A 68 17.37 3.08 14.36
N LEU A 69 16.47 3.73 15.10
CA LEU A 69 16.70 4.15 16.48
C LEU A 69 16.81 2.97 17.45
N LYS A 70 16.14 1.84 17.18
CA LYS A 70 16.29 0.61 17.97
C LYS A 70 17.57 -0.16 17.64
N GLU A 71 18.00 -0.10 16.39
CA GLU A 71 19.23 -0.73 15.90
C GLU A 71 20.49 0.07 16.25
N SER A 72 20.34 1.37 16.53
CA SER A 72 21.36 2.22 17.17
C SER A 72 21.00 2.47 18.64
N PRO A 73 21.21 1.51 19.56
CA PRO A 73 21.28 1.88 20.96
C PRO A 73 22.43 2.89 21.08
N ALA A 74 22.18 4.00 21.77
CA ALA A 74 23.14 5.08 21.97
C ALA A 74 24.57 4.53 22.15
N SER A 75 25.43 4.86 21.18
CA SER A 75 26.88 4.70 21.30
C SER A 75 27.41 5.72 22.30
#